data_AF-A0A653DIA6-F1
#
_entry.id   AF-A0A653DIA6-F1
#
_cell.length_a   1.000
_cell.length_b   1.000
_cell.length_c   1.000
_cell.angle_alpha   90.00
_cell.angle_beta   90.00
_cell.angle_gamma   90.00
#
_symmetry.space_group_name_H-M   'P 1'
#
loop_
_entity.id
_entity.type
_entity.pdbx_description
1 polymer ?
#
loop_
_entity_poly.entity_id
_entity_poly.type
_entity_poly.pdbx_seq_one_letter_code
_entity_poly.pdbx_strand_id
1 'polypeptide(L)'
;MLVGTALTFKVNQFSRRIKEMSQRQINDKQAWQTVRNDYAKLFKLCQIANKYLSNTILISFTFNLYFILIQLFSSFIRTKNVVKKVYYLMSVFLVSIRITCVCVHGGHLYEEWLTIGSHLNSIPSIAYNFEAERLTQYVLTCPLVLTGNHFFNITRSLILKIAGAIVTYELVLIQF
;
A
#
# COMPACT_ATOMS: atom_id res chain seq x y z
N MET A 1 4.65 -7.01 -7.03
CA MET A 1 4.85 -5.76 -7.80
C MET A 1 3.87 -5.67 -8.96
N LEU A 2 3.94 -6.59 -9.94
CA LEU A 2 3.01 -6.63 -11.08
C LEU A 2 1.51 -6.59 -10.71
N VAL A 3 1.10 -7.38 -9.71
CA VAL A 3 -0.30 -7.37 -9.25
C VAL A 3 -0.68 -6.03 -8.63
N GLY A 4 0.24 -5.41 -7.87
CA GLY A 4 0.02 -4.11 -7.25
C GLY A 4 -0.15 -3.01 -8.30
N THR A 5 0.72 -2.97 -9.32
CA THR A 5 0.62 -1.98 -10.41
C THR A 5 -0.63 -2.18 -11.25
N ALA A 6 -0.95 -3.42 -11.62
CA ALA A 6 -2.14 -3.73 -12.41
C ALA A 6 -3.43 -3.36 -11.68
N LEU A 7 -3.53 -3.68 -10.38
CA LEU A 7 -4.68 -3.31 -9.57
C LEU A 7 -4.77 -1.79 -9.42
N THR A 8 -3.65 -1.13 -9.20
CA THR A 8 -3.61 0.33 -9.07
C THR A 8 -4.04 1.04 -10.36
N PHE A 9 -3.62 0.53 -11.52
CA PHE A 9 -4.07 1.05 -12.82
C PHE A 9 -5.60 0.98 -12.97
N LYS A 10 -6.21 -0.15 -12.56
CA LYS A 10 -7.68 -0.31 -12.58
C LYS A 10 -8.39 0.63 -11.61
N VAL A 11 -7.83 0.85 -10.42
CA VAL A 11 -8.37 1.79 -9.43
C VAL A 11 -8.24 3.23 -9.92
N ASN A 12 -7.13 3.61 -10.55
CA ASN A 12 -6.96 4.95 -11.14
C ASN A 12 -7.95 5.18 -12.30
N GLN A 13 -8.15 4.18 -13.18
CA GLN A 13 -9.18 4.24 -14.23
C GLN A 13 -10.58 4.49 -13.64
N PHE A 14 -10.91 3.83 -12.54
CA PHE A 14 -12.17 4.01 -11.84
C PHE A 14 -12.27 5.40 -11.16
N SER A 15 -11.19 5.86 -10.53
CA SER A 15 -11.08 7.18 -9.91
C SER A 15 -11.36 8.31 -10.92
N ARG A 16 -10.75 8.23 -12.11
CA ARG A 16 -10.99 9.17 -13.22
C ARG A 16 -12.46 9.18 -13.65
N ARG A 17 -13.08 8.00 -13.77
CA ARG A 17 -14.51 7.90 -14.12
C ARG A 17 -15.41 8.58 -13.09
N ILE A 18 -15.16 8.41 -11.79
CA ILE A 18 -15.90 9.11 -10.73
C ILE A 18 -15.73 10.62 -10.86
N LYS A 19 -14.50 11.09 -11.07
CA LYS A 19 -14.21 12.51 -11.24
C LYS A 19 -14.99 13.11 -12.41
N GLU A 20 -15.00 12.43 -13.56
CA GLU A 20 -15.75 12.86 -14.75
C GLU A 20 -17.26 12.88 -14.51
N MET A 21 -17.81 11.88 -13.82
CA MET A 21 -19.24 11.82 -13.48
C MET A 21 -19.65 12.95 -12.53
N SER A 22 -18.80 13.26 -11.54
CA SER A 22 -18.99 14.38 -10.61
C SER A 22 -18.94 15.72 -11.35
N GLN A 23 -17.97 15.92 -12.24
CA GLN A 23 -17.84 17.15 -13.04
C GLN A 23 -19.01 17.36 -14.01
N ARG A 24 -19.53 16.29 -14.61
CA ARG A 24 -20.72 16.32 -15.48
C ARG A 24 -22.03 16.42 -14.72
N GLN A 25 -21.98 16.45 -13.39
CA GLN A 25 -23.12 16.54 -12.49
C GLN A 25 -24.21 15.49 -12.77
N ILE A 26 -23.79 14.26 -13.10
CA ILE A 26 -24.72 13.18 -13.46
C ILE A 26 -25.52 12.77 -12.23
N ASN A 27 -26.83 13.02 -12.25
CA ASN A 27 -27.76 12.60 -11.21
C ASN A 27 -28.50 11.28 -11.54
N ASP A 28 -28.02 10.53 -12.54
CA ASP A 28 -28.63 9.25 -12.90
C ASP A 28 -28.30 8.16 -11.87
N LYS A 29 -29.34 7.65 -11.21
CA LYS A 29 -29.24 6.58 -10.21
C LYS A 29 -28.67 5.29 -10.80
N GLN A 30 -29.02 4.94 -12.04
CA GLN A 30 -28.53 3.72 -12.68
C GLN A 30 -27.03 3.78 -12.96
N ALA A 31 -26.54 4.96 -13.38
CA ALA A 31 -25.11 5.21 -13.53
C ALA A 31 -24.34 5.02 -12.21
N TRP A 32 -24.81 5.61 -11.10
CA TRP A 32 -24.17 5.46 -9.79
C TRP A 32 -24.23 4.02 -9.25
N GLN A 33 -25.35 3.33 -9.46
CA GLN A 33 -25.47 1.91 -9.11
C GLN A 33 -24.47 1.05 -9.88
N THR A 34 -24.25 1.34 -11.16
CA THR A 34 -23.25 0.66 -12.00
C THR A 34 -21.84 0.88 -11.47
N VAL A 35 -21.49 2.13 -11.13
CA VAL A 35 -20.20 2.49 -10.53
C VAL A 35 -19.98 1.74 -9.22
N ARG A 36 -21.00 1.64 -8.37
CA ARG A 36 -20.92 0.89 -7.12
C ARG A 36 -20.68 -0.61 -7.36
N ASN A 37 -21.37 -1.21 -8.33
CA ASN A 37 -21.14 -2.61 -8.69
C ASN A 37 -19.71 -2.82 -9.23
N ASP A 38 -19.17 -1.87 -9.99
CA ASP A 38 -17.79 -1.91 -10.47
C ASP A 38 -16.79 -1.78 -9.32
N TYR A 39 -17.05 -0.93 -8.33
CA TYR A 39 -16.24 -0.87 -7.11
C TYR A 39 -16.27 -2.18 -6.33
N ALA A 40 -17.43 -2.83 -6.20
CA ALA A 40 -17.54 -4.14 -5.55
C ALA A 40 -16.69 -5.22 -6.26
N LYS A 41 -16.61 -5.19 -7.59
CA LYS A 41 -15.71 -6.06 -8.37
C LYS A 41 -14.24 -5.75 -8.09
N LEU A 42 -13.86 -4.47 -8.03
CA LEU A 42 -12.49 -4.05 -7.68
C LEU A 42 -12.11 -4.49 -6.26
N PHE A 43 -13.03 -4.34 -5.31
CA PHE A 43 -12.84 -4.80 -3.94
C PHE A 43 -12.66 -6.32 -3.87
N LYS A 44 -13.51 -7.08 -4.55
CA LYS A 44 -13.36 -8.54 -4.64
C LYS A 44 -12.03 -8.94 -5.27
N LEU A 45 -11.58 -8.23 -6.31
CA LEU A 45 -10.28 -8.46 -6.94
C LEU A 45 -9.13 -8.17 -5.97
N CYS A 46 -9.21 -7.10 -5.18
CA CYS A 46 -8.26 -6.77 -4.13
C CYS A 46 -8.22 -7.86 -3.05
N GLN A 47 -9.38 -8.38 -2.63
CA GLN A 47 -9.45 -9.49 -1.68
C GLN A 47 -8.82 -10.77 -2.23
N ILE A 48 -9.05 -11.10 -3.50
CA ILE A 48 -8.40 -12.24 -4.16
C ILE A 48 -6.88 -12.05 -4.17
N ALA A 49 -6.41 -10.85 -4.51
CA ALA A 49 -4.98 -10.53 -4.46
C ALA A 49 -4.42 -10.71 -3.04
N ASN A 50 -5.10 -10.21 -2.02
CA ASN A 50 -4.72 -10.40 -0.62
C ASN A 50 -4.71 -11.87 -0.21
N LYS A 51 -5.69 -12.68 -0.63
CA LYS A 51 -5.74 -14.12 -0.31
C LYS A 51 -4.46 -14.85 -0.72
N TYR A 52 -3.91 -14.55 -1.90
CA TYR A 52 -2.71 -15.20 -2.42
C TYR A 52 -1.40 -14.51 -2.03
N LEU A 53 -1.41 -13.19 -1.89
CA LEU A 53 -0.20 -12.41 -1.65
C LEU A 53 0.09 -12.16 -0.18
N SER A 54 -0.92 -12.15 0.70
CA SER A 54 -0.77 -11.70 2.09
C SER A 54 0.29 -12.48 2.87
N ASN A 55 0.27 -13.81 2.78
CA ASN A 55 1.26 -14.66 3.44
C ASN A 55 2.66 -14.47 2.84
N THR A 56 2.74 -14.40 1.51
CA THR A 56 4.01 -14.16 0.80
C THR A 56 4.61 -12.80 1.15
N ILE A 57 3.79 -11.75 1.27
CA ILE A 57 4.18 -10.43 1.74
C ILE A 57 4.72 -10.54 3.16
N LEU A 58 3.96 -11.15 4.08
CA LEU A 58 4.35 -11.27 5.48
C LEU A 58 5.73 -11.95 5.61
N ILE A 59 5.86 -13.14 5.03
CA ILE A 59 7.10 -13.93 5.07
C ILE A 59 8.25 -13.13 4.45
N SER A 60 8.04 -12.49 3.29
CA SER A 60 9.07 -11.67 2.65
C SER A 60 9.51 -10.50 3.53
N PHE A 61 8.58 -9.81 4.20
CA PHE A 61 8.93 -8.70 5.09
C PHE A 61 9.70 -9.19 6.32
N THR A 62 9.27 -10.30 6.92
CA THR A 62 9.96 -10.90 8.07
C THR A 62 11.39 -11.29 7.72
N PHE A 63 11.61 -11.99 6.61
CA PHE A 63 12.96 -12.36 6.19
C PHE A 63 13.81 -11.14 5.85
N ASN A 64 13.28 -10.18 5.08
CA ASN A 64 14.04 -8.99 4.73
C ASN A 64 14.44 -8.18 5.99
N LEU A 65 13.54 -8.05 6.97
CA LEU A 65 13.83 -7.37 8.24
C LEU A 65 14.89 -8.12 9.05
N TYR A 66 14.75 -9.45 9.17
CA TYR A 66 15.74 -10.30 9.84
C TYR A 66 17.14 -10.17 9.22
N PHE A 67 17.23 -10.18 7.89
CA PHE A 67 18.49 -9.96 7.18
C PHE A 67 19.09 -8.58 7.45
N ILE A 68 18.29 -7.51 7.41
CA ILE A 68 18.75 -6.15 7.69
C ILE A 68 19.33 -6.06 9.11
N LEU A 69 18.62 -6.57 10.11
CA LEU A 69 19.06 -6.52 11.51
C LEU A 69 20.39 -7.26 11.72
N ILE A 70 20.55 -8.46 11.15
CA ILE A 70 21.81 -9.22 11.28
C ILE A 70 22.96 -8.55 10.54
N GLN A 71 22.71 -8.00 9.34
CA GLN A 71 23.76 -7.36 8.55
C GLN A 71 24.22 -6.04 9.19
N LEU A 72 23.30 -5.25 9.75
CA LEU A 72 23.64 -4.04 10.50
C LEU A 72 24.45 -4.37 11.76
N PHE A 73 23.97 -5.32 12.57
CA PHE A 73 24.69 -5.81 13.74
C PHE A 73 26.11 -6.31 13.39
N SER A 74 26.22 -7.14 12.35
CA SER A 74 27.52 -7.68 11.91
C SER A 74 28.45 -6.60 11.34
N SER A 75 27.91 -5.56 10.72
CA SER A 75 28.67 -4.42 10.21
C SER A 75 29.21 -3.54 11.35
N PHE A 76 28.48 -3.42 12.46
CA PHE A 76 28.88 -2.60 13.61
C PHE A 76 29.91 -3.31 14.49
N ILE A 77 29.68 -4.58 14.84
CA ILE A 77 30.46 -5.29 15.87
C ILE A 77 31.61 -6.14 15.30
N ARG A 78 31.47 -6.68 14.08
CA ARG A 78 32.19 -7.91 13.70
C ARG A 78 33.19 -7.78 12.56
N THR A 79 33.35 -6.61 11.93
CA THR A 79 34.18 -6.49 10.71
C THR A 79 35.33 -5.50 10.80
N LYS A 80 36.56 -6.01 10.91
CA LYS A 80 37.82 -5.28 10.61
C LYS A 80 38.19 -5.29 9.11
N ASN A 81 37.62 -6.22 8.33
CA ASN A 81 37.94 -6.40 6.92
C ASN A 81 37.00 -5.56 6.03
N VAL A 82 37.60 -4.63 5.25
CA VAL A 82 36.90 -3.69 4.37
C VAL A 82 36.04 -4.40 3.33
N VAL A 83 36.51 -5.53 2.77
CA VAL A 83 35.76 -6.29 1.74
C VAL A 83 34.45 -6.84 2.29
N LYS A 84 34.48 -7.40 3.50
CA LYS A 84 33.27 -7.90 4.17
C LYS A 84 32.31 -6.78 4.51
N LYS A 85 32.82 -5.63 4.95
CA LYS A 85 32.03 -4.44 5.26
C LYS A 85 31.28 -3.93 4.01
N VAL A 86 31.99 -3.81 2.88
CA VAL A 86 31.38 -3.41 1.60
C VAL A 86 30.31 -4.41 1.14
N TYR A 87 30.58 -5.72 1.26
CA TYR A 87 29.60 -6.76 0.95
C TYR A 87 28.31 -6.63 1.77
N TYR A 88 28.43 -6.45 3.10
CA TYR A 88 27.27 -6.29 3.96
C TYR A 88 26.47 -5.02 3.63
N LEU A 89 27.16 -3.89 3.41
CA LEU A 89 26.51 -2.63 3.04
C LEU A 89 25.75 -2.76 1.70
N MET A 90 26.38 -3.35 0.69
CA MET A 90 25.73 -3.64 -0.60
C MET A 90 24.49 -4.52 -0.41
N SER A 91 24.58 -5.58 0.40
CA SER A 91 23.43 -6.46 0.64
C SER A 91 22.29 -5.74 1.35
N VAL A 92 22.57 -4.93 2.38
CA VAL A 92 21.54 -4.16 3.10
C VAL A 92 20.86 -3.19 2.14
N PHE A 93 21.63 -2.55 1.27
CA PHE A 93 21.10 -1.61 0.28
C PHE A 93 20.16 -2.32 -0.72
N LEU A 94 20.56 -3.48 -1.26
CA LEU A 94 19.72 -4.27 -2.17
C LEU A 94 18.41 -4.74 -1.51
N VAL A 95 18.47 -5.22 -0.27
CA VAL A 95 17.27 -5.64 0.48
C VAL A 95 16.38 -4.44 0.77
N SER A 96 16.96 -3.29 1.14
CA SER A 96 16.23 -2.04 1.37
C SER A 96 15.51 -1.57 0.11
N ILE A 97 16.16 -1.61 -1.06
CA ILE A 97 15.52 -1.32 -2.34
C ILE A 97 14.34 -2.27 -2.58
N ARG A 98 14.52 -3.57 -2.37
CA ARG A 98 13.45 -4.56 -2.57
C ARG A 98 12.22 -4.26 -1.72
N ILE A 99 12.39 -4.01 -0.41
CA ILE A 99 11.29 -3.64 0.49
C ILE A 99 10.63 -2.35 0.03
N THR A 100 11.45 -1.33 -0.27
CA THR A 100 10.98 -0.01 -0.71
C THR A 100 10.12 -0.15 -1.97
N CYS A 101 10.58 -0.89 -2.96
CA CYS A 101 9.80 -1.07 -4.17
C CYS A 101 8.49 -1.84 -3.89
N VAL A 102 8.48 -2.87 -3.04
CA VAL A 102 7.20 -3.53 -2.67
C VAL A 102 6.24 -2.56 -1.98
N CYS A 103 6.74 -1.75 -1.05
CA CYS A 103 5.97 -0.74 -0.33
C CYS A 103 5.46 0.39 -1.24
N VAL A 104 6.28 0.90 -2.17
CA VAL A 104 5.88 1.98 -3.08
C VAL A 104 4.79 1.50 -4.02
N HIS A 105 4.96 0.32 -4.63
CA HIS A 105 3.97 -0.22 -5.57
C HIS A 105 2.70 -0.70 -4.87
N GLY A 106 2.81 -1.31 -3.68
CA GLY A 106 1.64 -1.71 -2.90
C GLY A 106 0.93 -0.54 -2.23
N GLY A 107 1.67 0.47 -1.78
CA GLY A 107 1.14 1.68 -1.17
C GLY A 107 0.47 2.63 -2.15
N HIS A 108 0.89 2.63 -3.42
CA HIS A 108 0.23 3.43 -4.47
C HIS A 108 -1.27 3.06 -4.63
N LEU A 109 -1.62 1.78 -4.46
CA LEU A 109 -3.01 1.33 -4.45
C LEU A 109 -3.83 2.03 -3.36
N TYR A 110 -3.27 2.12 -2.15
CA TYR A 110 -3.93 2.74 -1.01
C TYR A 110 -4.10 4.25 -1.20
N GLU A 111 -3.11 4.93 -1.79
CA GLU A 111 -3.21 6.35 -2.13
C GLU A 111 -4.29 6.63 -3.18
N GLU A 112 -4.40 5.79 -4.21
CA GLU A 112 -5.45 5.89 -5.21
C GLU A 112 -6.84 5.66 -4.61
N TRP A 113 -6.97 4.75 -3.63
CA TRP A 113 -8.20 4.58 -2.87
C TRP A 113 -8.59 5.83 -2.07
N LEU A 114 -7.63 6.46 -1.38
CA LEU A 114 -7.87 7.74 -0.68
C LEU A 114 -8.34 8.83 -1.66
N THR A 115 -7.80 8.82 -2.88
CA THR A 115 -8.15 9.78 -3.93
C THR A 115 -9.59 9.56 -4.44
N ILE A 116 -10.06 8.32 -4.51
CA ILE A 116 -11.48 8.03 -4.77
C ILE A 116 -12.36 8.60 -3.66
N GLY A 117 -11.97 8.41 -2.40
CA GLY A 117 -12.70 8.95 -1.25
C GLY A 117 -12.81 10.48 -1.30
N SER A 118 -11.72 11.18 -1.63
CA SER A 118 -11.74 12.64 -1.78
C SER A 118 -12.62 13.10 -2.95
N HIS A 119 -12.60 12.39 -4.07
CA HIS A 119 -13.49 12.69 -5.20
C HIS A 119 -14.97 12.51 -4.85
N LEU A 120 -15.33 11.45 -4.13
CA LEU A 120 -16.70 11.20 -3.68
C LEU A 120 -17.19 12.25 -2.67
N ASN A 121 -16.32 12.71 -1.77
CA ASN A 121 -16.65 13.78 -0.82
C ASN A 121 -16.76 15.16 -1.49
N SER A 122 -16.24 15.31 -2.71
CA SER A 122 -16.30 16.56 -3.49
C SER A 122 -17.47 16.63 -4.49
N ILE A 123 -18.42 15.69 -4.42
CA ILE A 123 -19.58 15.68 -5.32
C ILE A 123 -20.49 16.90 -5.05
N PRO A 124 -20.87 17.67 -6.08
CA PRO A 124 -21.79 18.79 -5.91
C PRO A 124 -23.19 18.31 -5.54
N SER A 125 -23.93 19.08 -4.73
CA SER A 125 -25.26 18.72 -4.22
C SER A 125 -26.29 18.38 -5.31
N ILE A 126 -26.11 18.94 -6.52
CA ILE A 126 -26.97 18.72 -7.69
C ILE A 126 -26.85 17.27 -8.21
N ALA A 127 -25.66 16.68 -8.10
CA ALA A 127 -25.36 15.32 -8.55
C ALA A 127 -25.39 14.30 -7.40
N TYR A 128 -25.56 14.77 -6.17
CA TYR A 128 -25.58 13.94 -4.98
C TYR A 128 -26.95 13.27 -4.81
N ASN A 129 -26.96 11.95 -4.83
CA ASN A 129 -28.15 11.15 -4.61
C ASN A 129 -27.86 9.99 -3.63
N PHE A 130 -28.91 9.27 -3.24
CA PHE A 130 -28.79 8.15 -2.31
C PHE A 130 -27.83 7.05 -2.80
N GLU A 131 -27.67 6.87 -4.12
CA GLU A 131 -26.72 5.90 -4.68
C GLU A 131 -25.26 6.36 -4.53
N ALA A 132 -24.99 7.65 -4.73
CA ALA A 132 -23.70 8.27 -4.47
C ALA A 132 -23.33 8.20 -2.98
N GLU A 133 -24.29 8.49 -2.08
CA GLU A 133 -24.10 8.35 -0.64
C GLU A 133 -23.74 6.91 -0.25
N ARG A 134 -24.51 5.93 -0.75
CA ARG A 134 -24.27 4.52 -0.51
C ARG A 134 -22.90 4.07 -1.04
N LEU A 135 -22.49 4.59 -2.19
CA LEU A 135 -21.15 4.35 -2.72
C LEU A 135 -20.08 4.92 -1.79
N THR A 136 -20.22 6.15 -1.32
CA THR A 136 -19.27 6.78 -0.38
C THR A 136 -19.13 5.96 0.90
N GLN A 137 -20.25 5.54 1.51
CA GLN A 137 -20.23 4.67 2.68
C GLN A 137 -19.55 3.31 2.39
N TYR A 138 -19.80 2.75 1.21
CA TYR A 138 -19.19 1.49 0.81
C TYR A 138 -17.66 1.62 0.61
N VAL A 139 -17.20 2.71 0.01
CA VAL A 139 -15.77 2.99 -0.18
C VAL A 139 -15.06 3.18 1.17
N LEU A 140 -15.70 3.85 2.13
CA LEU A 140 -15.17 4.06 3.48
C LEU A 140 -15.04 2.75 4.28
N THR A 141 -16.01 1.85 4.14
CA THR A 141 -16.03 0.57 4.88
C THR A 141 -15.17 -0.52 4.23
N CYS A 142 -14.93 -0.43 2.93
CA CYS A 142 -14.21 -1.46 2.16
C CYS A 142 -12.92 -0.92 1.54
N PRO A 143 -11.85 -0.69 2.33
CA PRO A 143 -10.61 -0.12 1.83
C PRO A 143 -9.91 -1.04 0.82
N LEU A 144 -9.40 -0.44 -0.28
CA LEU A 144 -8.55 -1.14 -1.24
C LEU A 144 -7.10 -1.04 -0.80
N VAL A 145 -6.65 -2.04 -0.05
CA VAL A 145 -5.30 -2.07 0.52
C VAL A 145 -4.72 -3.48 0.47
N LEU A 146 -3.43 -3.58 0.14
CA LEU A 146 -2.70 -4.84 0.27
C LEU A 146 -2.21 -5.02 1.70
N THR A 147 -2.36 -6.23 2.25
CA THR A 147 -2.05 -6.49 3.67
C THR A 147 -1.08 -7.65 3.84
N GLY A 148 -0.24 -7.59 4.88
CA GLY A 148 0.59 -8.69 5.35
C GLY A 148 -0.18 -9.55 6.36
N ASN A 149 -1.11 -10.38 5.87
CA ASN A 149 -1.98 -11.25 6.69
C ASN A 149 -2.71 -10.48 7.81
N HIS A 150 -3.22 -9.28 7.50
CA HIS A 150 -3.88 -8.37 8.44
C HIS A 150 -3.02 -7.82 9.61
N PHE A 151 -1.74 -8.18 9.74
CA PHE A 151 -0.84 -7.57 10.72
C PHE A 151 -0.53 -6.11 10.39
N PHE A 152 -0.35 -5.82 9.10
CA PHE A 152 -0.05 -4.48 8.62
C PHE A 152 -0.59 -4.25 7.22
N ASN A 153 -0.87 -2.98 6.94
CA ASN A 153 -1.26 -2.48 5.62
C ASN A 153 -0.03 -1.94 4.89
N ILE A 154 0.14 -2.33 3.63
CA ILE A 154 1.21 -1.80 2.79
C ILE A 154 0.87 -0.35 2.44
N THR A 155 1.56 0.60 3.06
CA THR A 155 1.49 2.03 2.78
C THR A 155 2.90 2.58 2.59
N ARG A 156 3.06 3.74 1.94
CA ARG A 156 4.39 4.37 1.82
C ARG A 156 4.98 4.73 3.18
N SER A 157 4.13 5.10 4.14
CA SER A 157 4.52 5.38 5.53
C SER A 157 5.03 4.15 6.28
N LEU A 158 4.70 2.93 5.85
CA LEU A 158 5.21 1.70 6.46
C LEU A 158 6.75 1.63 6.41
N ILE A 159 7.35 2.09 5.31
CA ILE A 159 8.82 2.12 5.16
C ILE A 159 9.45 2.97 6.26
N LEU A 160 8.90 4.17 6.48
CA LEU A 160 9.41 5.10 7.49
C LEU A 160 9.24 4.52 8.91
N LYS A 161 8.12 3.85 9.19
CA LYS A 161 7.90 3.16 10.47
C LYS A 161 8.92 2.06 10.71
N ILE A 162 9.20 1.23 9.70
CA ILE A 162 10.20 0.16 9.78
C ILE A 162 11.61 0.75 9.95
N ALA A 163 11.97 1.77 9.17
CA ALA A 163 13.26 2.44 9.28
C ALA A 163 13.48 3.05 10.68
N GLY A 164 12.46 3.74 11.21
CA GLY A 164 12.50 4.28 12.57
C GLY A 164 12.69 3.19 13.62
N ALA A 165 11.95 2.08 13.54
CA ALA A 165 12.09 0.96 14.46
C ALA A 165 13.49 0.32 14.42
N ILE A 166 14.07 0.16 13.23
CA ILE A 166 15.46 -0.34 13.07
C ILE A 166 16.45 0.64 13.72
N VAL A 167 16.34 1.94 13.44
CA VAL A 167 17.23 2.94 14.04
C VAL A 167 17.11 2.95 15.56
N THR A 168 15.90 2.89 16.11
CA THR A 168 15.69 2.80 17.56
C THR A 168 16.32 1.54 18.15
N TYR A 169 16.14 0.38 17.51
CA TYR A 169 16.76 -0.87 17.94
C TYR A 169 18.29 -0.77 17.95
N GLU A 170 18.90 -0.25 16.88
CA GLU A 170 20.35 -0.11 16.78
C GLU A 170 20.90 0.89 17.81
N LEU A 171 20.22 2.02 18.04
CA LEU A 171 20.62 3.00 19.05
C LEU A 171 20.63 2.40 20.46
N VAL A 172 19.62 1.60 20.79
CA VAL A 172 19.58 0.87 22.07
C VAL A 172 20.73 -0.12 22.14
N LEU A 173 21.00 -0.87 21.07
CA LEU A 173 22.07 -1.86 21.04
C LEU A 173 23.45 -1.23 21.17
N ILE A 174 23.67 -0.04 20.63
CA ILE A 174 24.94 0.70 20.79
C ILE A 174 25.16 1.18 22.24
N GLN A 175 24.07 1.44 22.97
CA GLN A 175 24.15 1.93 24.35
C GLN A 175 24.48 0.83 25.38
N PHE A 176 24.27 -0.44 25.04
CA PHE A 176 24.47 -1.60 25.92
C PHE A 176 25.62 -2.50 25.44
#